data_AF-A0A1V2LTG1-F1
#
_entry.id   AF-A0A1V2LTG1-F1
#
_cell.length_a   1.000
_cell.length_b   1.000
_cell.length_c   1.000
_cell.angle_alpha   90.00
_cell.angle_beta   90.00
_cell.angle_gamma   90.00
#
_symmetry.space_group_name_H-M   'P 1'
#
loop_
_entity.id
_entity.type
_entity.pdbx_description
1 polymer ?
#
loop_
_entity_poly.entity_id
_entity_poly.type
_entity_poly.pdbx_seq_one_letter_code
_entity_poly.pdbx_strand_id
1 'polypeptide(L)'
;MPAIDLSEYKEYTSASFNSAQHANKLLLETNDPQDSTIDLDTAIKRLGFDLKDISSKIEEMMQTNTSTFVKEFEKVEQLKVKTESVKPSINQLKLSFQRLNDEIVKPYNQCTNLQMALKRIHQTNQLLRSLTYATHLLAKIEELDKSENALATKPFKTLNTLASLLREFSNYIRKSNLGMIRIIRDYSQFTTILMKRCDTVIQYQTKNLLKFPIQEYVNPAHISTNNPEEKSLFNIISASVSLDIKKATAIIELFYTASSKHSVNLILRNLNNTKYLPPYIRSLERPAKLVSQLEKELKAIKMNDASTSLWNFLLDDEPFVLLTRDEMENISLLDKFWRDVALGIDSGVKEIVNKGGPIVNSLKKIKPQLELEVTKLVTSSYEEYGSQKGKIETRMMVNSVTNFERRK
;
A
#
# COMPACT_ATOMS: atom_id res chain seq x y z
N MET A 1 -45.07 64.45 42.55
CA MET A 1 -44.49 65.73 42.99
C MET A 1 -45.41 66.83 42.52
N PRO A 2 -45.84 67.77 43.37
CA PRO A 2 -46.41 69.02 42.85
C PRO A 2 -45.31 69.68 42.02
N ALA A 3 -45.53 69.80 40.71
CA ALA A 3 -44.61 70.48 39.82
C ALA A 3 -44.65 71.96 40.18
N ILE A 4 -43.52 72.52 40.61
CA ILE A 4 -43.39 73.98 40.69
C ILE A 4 -43.60 74.51 39.29
N ASP A 5 -44.48 75.48 39.16
CA ASP A 5 -44.68 76.18 37.91
C ASP A 5 -43.44 77.03 37.62
N LEU A 6 -42.47 76.42 36.94
CA LEU A 6 -41.27 77.08 36.42
C LEU A 6 -41.52 77.60 35.00
N SER A 7 -42.79 77.79 34.59
CA SER A 7 -43.11 78.23 33.24
C SER A 7 -42.52 79.61 32.90
N GLU A 8 -42.37 80.47 33.90
CA GLU A 8 -41.72 81.79 33.82
C GLU A 8 -40.19 81.69 33.67
N TYR A 9 -39.60 80.53 33.96
CA TYR A 9 -38.15 80.28 33.97
C TYR A 9 -37.69 79.26 32.92
N LYS A 10 -38.54 78.98 31.91
CA LYS A 10 -38.26 77.99 30.86
C LYS A 10 -36.93 78.21 30.13
N GLU A 11 -36.52 79.47 29.92
CA GLU A 11 -35.24 79.79 29.28
C GLU A 11 -34.06 79.26 30.10
N TYR A 12 -34.10 79.34 31.44
CA TYR A 12 -33.04 78.84 32.33
C TYR A 12 -32.95 77.30 32.34
N THR A 13 -34.06 76.60 32.08
CA THR A 13 -34.11 75.13 32.04
C THR A 13 -33.85 74.52 30.65
N SER A 14 -33.64 75.37 29.63
CA SER A 14 -33.37 74.92 28.26
C SER A 14 -31.99 74.25 28.16
N ALA A 15 -31.91 73.12 27.44
CA ALA A 15 -30.65 72.45 27.14
C ALA A 15 -29.68 73.32 26.29
N SER A 16 -30.17 74.38 25.66
CA SER A 16 -29.40 75.33 24.84
C SER A 16 -29.22 76.69 25.52
N PHE A 17 -29.40 76.79 26.84
CA PHE A 17 -29.26 78.05 27.57
C PHE A 17 -27.86 78.66 27.36
N ASN A 18 -27.84 79.93 26.94
CA ASN A 18 -26.62 80.70 26.76
C ASN A 18 -26.71 81.97 27.60
N SER A 19 -25.83 82.08 28.60
CA SER A 19 -25.83 83.18 29.55
C SER A 19 -25.60 84.55 28.91
N ALA A 20 -24.78 84.63 27.85
CA ALA A 20 -24.48 85.89 27.15
C ALA A 20 -25.67 86.35 26.28
N GLN A 21 -26.35 85.42 25.60
CA GLN A 21 -27.54 85.73 24.81
C GLN A 21 -28.71 86.16 25.68
N HIS A 22 -28.91 85.48 26.82
CA HIS A 22 -29.92 85.85 27.79
C HIS A 22 -29.62 87.22 28.44
N ALA A 23 -28.36 87.50 28.80
CA ALA A 23 -27.96 88.80 29.32
C ALA A 23 -28.19 89.92 28.29
N ASN A 24 -27.86 89.69 27.01
CA ASN A 24 -28.14 90.66 25.94
C ASN A 24 -29.64 90.89 25.74
N LYS A 25 -30.45 89.84 25.77
CA LYS A 25 -31.91 89.94 25.67
C LYS A 25 -32.48 90.75 26.84
N LEU A 26 -32.05 90.48 28.05
CA LEU A 26 -32.46 91.22 29.25
C LEU A 26 -32.08 92.71 29.17
N LEU A 27 -30.88 93.02 28.66
CA LEU A 27 -30.44 94.41 28.45
C LEU A 27 -31.30 95.14 27.41
N LEU A 28 -31.68 94.47 26.33
CA LEU A 28 -32.58 95.02 25.31
C LEU A 28 -34.01 95.19 25.82
N GLU A 29 -34.46 94.34 26.76
CA GLU A 29 -35.80 94.43 27.36
C GLU A 29 -35.92 95.53 28.41
N THR A 30 -34.82 95.91 29.07
CA THR A 30 -34.83 96.95 30.12
C THR A 30 -34.42 98.34 29.63
N ASN A 31 -34.05 98.50 28.35
CA ASN A 31 -33.57 99.76 27.79
C ASN A 31 -34.34 100.13 26.52
N ASP A 32 -34.62 101.43 26.31
CA ASP A 32 -35.24 101.92 25.08
C ASP A 32 -34.17 102.19 24.01
N PRO A 33 -34.32 101.70 22.76
CA PRO A 33 -33.37 101.97 21.67
C PRO A 33 -33.21 103.45 21.30
N GLN A 34 -34.06 104.37 21.79
CA GLN A 34 -33.92 105.82 21.57
C GLN A 34 -33.13 106.54 22.68
N ASP A 35 -32.81 105.89 23.79
CA ASP A 35 -32.04 106.50 24.87
C ASP A 35 -30.54 106.55 24.54
N SER A 36 -29.90 107.69 24.86
CA SER A 36 -28.47 107.92 24.59
C SER A 36 -27.52 107.19 25.54
N THR A 37 -28.02 106.56 26.60
CA THR A 37 -27.23 105.88 27.64
C THR A 37 -27.89 104.57 28.05
N ILE A 38 -27.11 103.49 28.13
CA ILE A 38 -27.58 102.17 28.56
C ILE A 38 -27.65 102.11 30.09
N ASP A 39 -28.83 101.80 30.63
CA ASP A 39 -29.05 101.50 32.04
C ASP A 39 -28.82 100.00 32.33
N LEU A 40 -27.71 99.71 33.01
CA LEU A 40 -27.34 98.37 33.45
C LEU A 40 -27.93 98.03 34.83
N ASP A 41 -28.27 99.04 35.65
CA ASP A 41 -28.70 98.83 37.03
C ASP A 41 -30.07 98.18 37.07
N THR A 42 -30.96 98.55 36.15
CA THR A 42 -32.30 97.96 36.06
C THR A 42 -32.26 96.50 35.62
N ALA A 43 -31.43 96.15 34.64
CA ALA A 43 -31.22 94.76 34.21
C ALA A 43 -30.63 93.89 35.33
N ILE A 44 -29.62 94.39 36.03
CA ILE A 44 -28.98 93.68 37.16
C ILE A 44 -29.97 93.47 38.30
N LYS A 45 -30.78 94.49 38.63
CA LYS A 45 -31.83 94.35 39.66
C LYS A 45 -32.83 93.26 39.29
N ARG A 46 -33.30 93.24 38.04
CA ARG A 46 -34.26 92.23 37.56
C ARG A 46 -33.70 90.81 37.64
N LEU A 47 -32.46 90.59 37.17
CA LEU A 47 -31.78 89.29 37.32
C LEU A 47 -31.61 88.89 38.79
N GLY A 48 -31.28 89.86 39.65
CA GLY A 48 -31.17 89.65 41.10
C GLY A 48 -32.50 89.26 41.76
N PHE A 49 -33.63 89.76 41.27
CA PHE A 49 -34.96 89.34 41.71
C PHE A 49 -35.27 87.90 41.27
N ASP A 50 -35.04 87.58 39.99
CA ASP A 50 -35.27 86.22 39.47
C ASP A 50 -34.45 85.16 40.23
N LEU A 51 -33.18 85.44 40.51
CA LEU A 51 -32.32 84.53 41.29
C LEU A 51 -32.83 84.32 42.72
N LYS A 52 -33.30 85.38 43.37
CA LYS A 52 -33.87 85.27 44.72
C LYS A 52 -35.18 84.51 44.73
N ASP A 53 -36.05 84.73 43.75
CA ASP A 53 -37.31 84.00 43.62
C ASP A 53 -37.07 82.50 43.34
N ILE A 54 -36.15 82.16 42.42
CA ILE A 54 -35.76 80.78 42.16
C ILE A 54 -35.16 80.14 43.42
N SER A 55 -34.26 80.83 44.13
CA SER A 55 -33.69 80.30 45.38
C SER A 55 -34.77 80.05 46.43
N SER A 56 -35.71 80.99 46.58
CA SER A 56 -36.83 80.84 47.51
C SER A 56 -37.74 79.67 47.11
N LYS A 57 -38.07 79.51 45.82
CA LYS A 57 -38.87 78.38 45.31
C LYS A 57 -38.15 77.04 45.48
N ILE A 58 -36.83 76.99 45.31
CA ILE A 58 -36.01 75.79 45.57
C ILE A 58 -36.01 75.47 47.07
N GLU A 59 -35.80 76.47 47.93
CA GLU A 59 -35.84 76.29 49.39
C GLU A 59 -37.22 75.82 49.84
N GLU A 60 -38.30 76.39 49.32
CA GLU A 60 -39.66 75.95 49.56
C GLU A 60 -39.89 74.51 49.06
N MET A 61 -39.37 74.15 47.88
CA MET A 61 -39.41 72.76 47.37
C MET A 61 -38.68 71.80 48.32
N MET A 62 -37.51 72.20 48.81
CA MET A 62 -36.70 71.40 49.70
C MET A 62 -37.39 71.22 51.05
N GLN A 63 -38.01 72.27 51.60
CA GLN A 63 -38.76 72.23 52.86
C GLN A 63 -40.05 71.40 52.74
N THR A 64 -40.80 71.56 51.65
CA THR A 64 -42.06 70.84 51.43
C THR A 64 -41.85 69.36 51.12
N ASN A 65 -40.77 69.02 50.41
CA ASN A 65 -40.49 67.64 49.97
C ASN A 65 -39.36 66.95 50.74
N THR A 66 -38.92 67.50 51.88
CA THR A 66 -37.82 66.93 52.69
C THR A 66 -38.03 65.43 52.96
N SER A 67 -39.26 65.03 53.30
CA SER A 67 -39.60 63.63 53.55
C SER A 67 -39.38 62.72 52.34
N THR A 68 -39.68 63.20 51.13
CA THR A 68 -39.52 62.43 49.89
C THR A 68 -38.05 62.26 49.55
N PHE A 69 -37.25 63.31 49.69
CA PHE A 69 -35.80 63.24 49.50
C PHE A 69 -35.17 62.29 50.51
N VAL A 70 -35.53 62.38 51.79
CA VAL A 70 -35.05 61.46 52.83
C VAL A 70 -35.38 60.01 52.48
N LYS A 71 -36.59 59.72 52.00
CA LYS A 71 -37.00 58.36 51.56
C LYS A 71 -36.21 57.85 50.35
N GLU A 72 -35.92 58.70 49.36
CA GLU A 72 -35.10 58.30 48.21
C GLU A 72 -33.63 58.09 48.60
N PHE A 73 -33.08 58.93 49.47
CA PHE A 73 -31.75 58.70 50.06
C PHE A 73 -31.70 57.38 50.84
N GLU A 74 -32.73 57.09 51.63
CA GLU A 74 -32.85 55.83 52.37
C GLU A 74 -32.92 54.62 51.42
N LYS A 75 -33.65 54.71 50.30
CA LYS A 75 -33.68 53.66 49.27
C LYS A 75 -32.31 53.44 48.61
N VAL A 76 -31.61 54.52 48.27
CA VAL A 76 -30.25 54.44 47.68
C VAL A 76 -29.29 53.80 48.68
N GLU A 77 -29.39 54.14 49.95
CA GLU A 77 -28.59 53.56 51.03
C GLU A 77 -28.91 52.07 51.22
N GLN A 78 -30.18 51.69 51.24
CA GLN A 78 -30.62 50.28 51.28
C GLN A 78 -30.14 49.48 50.05
N LEU A 79 -30.15 50.07 48.85
CA LEU A 79 -29.64 49.43 47.63
C LEU A 79 -28.12 49.27 47.68
N LYS A 80 -27.39 50.25 48.22
CA LYS A 80 -25.95 50.15 48.46
C LYS A 80 -25.63 49.02 49.41
N VAL A 81 -26.36 48.91 50.53
CA VAL A 81 -26.22 47.81 51.51
C VAL A 81 -26.52 46.45 50.85
N LYS A 82 -27.59 46.33 50.06
CA LYS A 82 -27.88 45.10 49.31
C LYS A 82 -26.79 44.75 48.31
N THR A 83 -26.24 45.73 47.59
CA THR A 83 -25.16 45.52 46.64
C THR A 83 -23.88 45.09 47.35
N GLU A 84 -23.57 45.70 48.48
CA GLU A 84 -22.46 45.30 49.35
C GLU A 84 -22.65 43.89 49.92
N SER A 85 -23.89 43.47 50.20
CA SER A 85 -24.18 42.12 50.69
C SER A 85 -23.96 41.01 49.64
N VAL A 86 -24.09 41.32 48.34
CA VAL A 86 -23.92 40.35 47.24
C VAL A 86 -22.46 40.29 46.73
N LYS A 87 -21.69 41.35 46.97
CA LYS A 87 -20.28 41.45 46.58
C LYS A 87 -19.39 40.29 47.07
N PRO A 88 -19.53 39.78 48.31
CA PRO A 88 -18.80 38.60 48.79
C PRO A 88 -19.11 37.34 47.98
N SER A 89 -20.38 37.09 47.66
CA SER A 89 -20.79 35.92 46.87
C SER A 89 -20.24 35.98 45.44
N ILE A 90 -20.22 37.17 44.82
CA ILE A 90 -19.61 37.37 43.49
C ILE A 90 -18.10 37.14 43.55
N ASN A 91 -17.42 37.64 44.59
CA ASN A 91 -16.00 37.43 44.77
C ASN A 91 -15.67 35.95 45.01
N GLN A 92 -16.48 35.26 45.80
CA GLN A 92 -16.35 33.82 46.02
C GLN A 92 -16.55 33.04 44.72
N LEU A 93 -17.53 33.40 43.88
CA LEU A 93 -17.71 32.78 42.58
C LEU A 93 -16.52 33.01 41.64
N LYS A 94 -15.98 34.24 41.61
CA LYS A 94 -14.75 34.54 40.84
C LYS A 94 -13.58 33.69 41.30
N LEU A 95 -13.39 33.56 42.61
CA LEU A 95 -12.34 32.73 43.20
C LEU A 95 -12.53 31.25 42.83
N SER A 96 -13.74 30.72 42.93
CA SER A 96 -14.06 29.34 42.55
C SER A 96 -13.82 29.09 41.06
N PHE A 97 -14.18 30.04 40.19
CA PHE A 97 -13.93 29.94 38.75
C PHE A 97 -12.44 30.03 38.42
N GLN A 98 -11.70 30.93 39.07
CA GLN A 98 -10.25 31.02 38.91
C GLN A 98 -9.56 29.73 39.35
N ARG A 99 -9.96 29.16 40.49
CA ARG A 99 -9.47 27.85 40.95
C ARG A 99 -9.77 26.76 39.93
N LEU A 100 -11.00 26.67 39.42
CA LEU A 100 -11.36 25.68 38.40
C LEU A 100 -10.49 25.82 37.13
N ASN A 101 -10.29 27.05 36.67
CA ASN A 101 -9.46 27.32 35.50
C ASN A 101 -7.99 26.94 35.74
N ASP A 102 -7.47 27.23 36.93
CA ASP A 102 -6.07 27.01 37.27
C ASP A 102 -5.76 25.55 37.62
N GLU A 103 -6.67 24.87 38.31
CA GLU A 103 -6.49 23.48 38.77
C GLU A 103 -6.93 22.44 37.75
N ILE A 104 -7.87 22.77 36.85
CA ILE A 104 -8.42 21.79 35.89
C ILE A 104 -8.10 22.17 34.45
N VAL A 105 -8.48 23.37 34.01
CA VAL A 105 -8.38 23.75 32.58
C VAL A 105 -6.92 23.87 32.14
N LYS A 106 -6.07 24.55 32.92
CA LYS A 106 -4.65 24.69 32.59
C LYS A 106 -3.91 23.34 32.55
N PRO A 107 -4.00 22.46 33.57
CA PRO A 107 -3.38 21.13 33.50
C PRO A 107 -3.91 20.27 32.35
N TYR A 108 -5.21 20.32 32.08
CA TYR A 108 -5.79 19.61 30.93
C TYR A 108 -5.17 20.07 29.60
N ASN A 109 -5.04 21.38 29.39
CA ASN A 109 -4.39 21.93 28.20
C ASN A 109 -2.91 21.55 28.10
N GLN A 110 -2.20 21.45 29.23
CA GLN A 110 -0.82 20.95 29.26
C GLN A 110 -0.75 19.45 28.89
N CYS A 111 -1.65 18.63 29.44
CA CYS A 111 -1.73 17.21 29.13
C CYS A 111 -2.05 16.95 27.65
N THR A 112 -2.96 17.71 27.04
CA THR A 112 -3.29 17.59 25.61
C THR A 112 -2.09 17.98 24.75
N ASN A 113 -1.37 19.05 25.09
CA ASN A 113 -0.13 19.42 24.41
C ASN A 113 0.94 18.32 24.51
N LEU A 114 1.13 17.73 25.69
CA LEU A 114 2.04 16.60 25.89
C LEU A 114 1.60 15.36 25.09
N GLN A 115 0.30 15.07 25.03
CA GLN A 115 -0.23 13.98 24.23
C GLN A 115 0.03 14.20 22.74
N MET A 116 -0.14 15.43 22.24
CA MET A 116 0.18 15.77 20.85
C MET A 116 1.68 15.62 20.57
N ALA A 117 2.55 16.07 21.49
CA ALA A 117 3.99 15.88 21.38
C ALA A 117 4.36 14.39 21.34
N LEU A 118 3.78 13.57 22.24
CA LEU A 118 4.00 12.13 22.27
C LEU A 118 3.52 11.45 20.98
N LYS A 119 2.37 11.85 20.45
CA LYS A 119 1.84 11.34 19.17
C LYS A 119 2.79 11.66 18.01
N ARG A 120 3.31 12.89 17.94
CA ARG A 120 4.31 13.28 16.94
C ARG A 120 5.60 12.47 17.08
N ILE A 121 6.11 12.30 18.30
CA ILE A 121 7.31 11.49 18.56
C ILE A 121 7.08 10.04 18.14
N HIS A 122 5.92 9.46 18.47
CA HIS A 122 5.59 8.10 18.09
C HIS A 122 5.53 7.92 16.56
N GLN A 123 4.85 8.83 15.86
CA GLN A 123 4.78 8.84 14.40
C GLN A 123 6.18 8.96 13.77
N THR A 124 7.01 9.88 14.26
CA THR A 124 8.40 10.05 13.79
C THR A 124 9.22 8.79 14.04
N ASN A 125 9.09 8.15 15.21
CA ASN A 125 9.82 6.93 15.54
C ASN A 125 9.37 5.74 14.68
N GLN A 126 8.07 5.61 14.41
CA GLN A 126 7.56 4.59 13.50
C GLN A 126 8.11 4.78 12.08
N LEU A 127 8.14 6.00 11.58
CA LEU A 127 8.73 6.33 10.29
C LEU A 127 10.24 6.05 10.27
N LEU A 128 10.96 6.43 11.33
CA LEU A 128 12.39 6.21 11.44
C LEU A 128 12.73 4.71 11.48
N ARG A 129 12.01 3.90 12.26
CA ARG A 129 12.19 2.44 12.24
C ARG A 129 11.94 1.85 10.85
N SER A 130 10.93 2.36 10.17
CA SER A 130 10.59 1.88 8.83
C SER A 130 11.68 2.25 7.81
N LEU A 131 12.23 3.46 7.93
CA LEU A 131 13.39 3.92 7.17
C LEU A 131 14.64 3.07 7.48
N THR A 132 14.93 2.78 8.76
CA THR A 132 16.08 1.95 9.16
C THR A 132 16.02 0.57 8.51
N TYR A 133 14.85 -0.08 8.54
CA TYR A 133 14.68 -1.38 7.89
C TYR A 133 14.84 -1.28 6.36
N ALA A 134 14.26 -0.25 5.73
CA ALA A 134 14.44 -0.01 4.30
C ALA A 134 15.92 0.21 3.94
N THR A 135 16.67 0.97 4.75
CA THR A 135 18.11 1.17 4.56
C THR A 135 18.90 -0.13 4.74
N HIS A 136 18.52 -0.99 5.68
CA HIS A 136 19.14 -2.30 5.83
C HIS A 136 18.93 -3.19 4.60
N LEU A 137 17.73 -3.19 4.03
CA LEU A 137 17.45 -3.89 2.77
C LEU A 137 18.30 -3.34 1.62
N LEU A 138 18.41 -2.00 1.52
CA LEU A 138 19.23 -1.34 0.49
C LEU A 138 20.70 -1.71 0.60
N ALA A 139 21.28 -1.67 1.80
CA ALA A 139 22.68 -2.04 2.02
C ALA A 139 22.95 -3.48 1.57
N LYS A 140 22.02 -4.41 1.83
CA LYS A 140 22.12 -5.81 1.41
C LYS A 140 21.98 -5.98 -0.11
N ILE A 141 21.13 -5.17 -0.76
CA ILE A 141 20.99 -5.14 -2.22
C ILE A 141 22.28 -4.64 -2.86
N GLU A 142 22.87 -3.55 -2.35
CA GLU A 142 24.12 -2.99 -2.85
C GLU A 142 25.31 -3.93 -2.66
N GLU A 143 25.38 -4.65 -1.53
CA GLU A 143 26.41 -5.65 -1.29
C GLU A 143 26.41 -6.74 -2.37
N LEU A 144 25.24 -7.20 -2.78
CA LEU A 144 25.09 -8.21 -3.83
C LEU A 144 25.35 -7.67 -5.25
N ASP A 145 25.01 -6.40 -5.52
CA ASP A 145 25.19 -5.79 -6.85
C ASP A 145 26.66 -5.46 -7.19
N LYS A 146 27.55 -5.30 -6.20
CA LYS A 146 28.99 -4.99 -6.39
C LYS A 146 29.74 -5.97 -7.29
N SER A 147 29.16 -7.11 -7.60
CA SER A 147 29.79 -8.18 -8.36
C SER A 147 29.11 -8.37 -9.72
N GLU A 148 29.59 -7.64 -10.75
CA GLU A 148 29.01 -7.62 -12.10
C GLU A 148 28.77 -9.02 -12.69
N ASN A 149 29.67 -9.96 -12.43
CA ASN A 149 29.59 -11.33 -12.95
C ASN A 149 28.90 -12.31 -12.01
N ALA A 150 28.66 -11.98 -10.74
CA ALA A 150 28.13 -12.95 -9.78
C ALA A 150 26.68 -13.33 -10.06
N LEU A 151 25.92 -12.51 -10.78
CA LEU A 151 24.54 -12.85 -11.16
C LEU A 151 24.48 -14.01 -12.17
N ALA A 152 25.54 -14.20 -12.96
CA ALA A 152 25.62 -15.22 -13.99
C ALA A 152 26.39 -16.48 -13.55
N THR A 153 26.86 -16.55 -12.30
CA THR A 153 27.57 -17.73 -11.80
C THR A 153 26.59 -18.82 -11.38
N LYS A 154 26.77 -20.05 -11.88
CA LYS A 154 26.05 -21.22 -11.38
C LYS A 154 26.38 -21.41 -9.88
N PRO A 155 25.42 -21.74 -8.99
CA PRO A 155 24.05 -22.16 -9.29
C PRO A 155 23.01 -21.02 -9.31
N PHE A 156 23.39 -19.78 -9.62
CA PHE A 156 22.52 -18.59 -9.64
C PHE A 156 21.90 -18.23 -8.28
N LYS A 157 22.58 -18.59 -7.19
CA LYS A 157 22.11 -18.31 -5.82
C LYS A 157 22.00 -16.80 -5.55
N THR A 158 23.01 -16.05 -5.96
CA THR A 158 23.10 -14.59 -5.89
C THR A 158 21.94 -13.91 -6.62
N LEU A 159 21.64 -14.35 -7.84
CA LEU A 159 20.49 -13.91 -8.63
C LEU A 159 19.16 -14.13 -7.88
N ASN A 160 18.97 -15.33 -7.32
CA ASN A 160 17.76 -15.64 -6.55
C ASN A 160 17.64 -14.77 -5.30
N THR A 161 18.72 -14.65 -4.52
CA THR A 161 18.73 -13.79 -3.32
C THR A 161 18.49 -12.32 -3.65
N LEU A 162 19.03 -11.82 -4.77
CA LEU A 162 18.82 -10.44 -5.18
C LEU A 162 17.38 -10.21 -5.63
N ALA A 163 16.82 -11.11 -6.44
CA ALA A 163 15.44 -11.05 -6.89
C ALA A 163 14.44 -11.05 -5.71
N SER A 164 14.66 -11.88 -4.70
CA SER A 164 13.82 -11.92 -3.50
C SER A 164 13.92 -10.66 -2.66
N LEU A 165 15.12 -10.11 -2.45
CA LEU A 165 15.32 -8.84 -1.74
C LEU A 165 14.71 -7.64 -2.48
N LEU A 166 14.80 -7.60 -3.81
CA LEU A 166 14.18 -6.57 -4.64
C LEU A 166 12.64 -6.62 -4.51
N ARG A 167 12.05 -7.81 -4.49
CA ARG A 167 10.61 -8.01 -4.23
C ARG A 167 10.24 -7.56 -2.82
N GLU A 168 10.98 -8.00 -1.80
CA GLU A 168 10.77 -7.64 -0.39
C GLU A 168 10.77 -6.12 -0.21
N PHE A 169 11.78 -5.44 -0.76
CA PHE A 169 11.89 -3.98 -0.74
C PHE A 169 10.71 -3.29 -1.44
N SER A 170 10.33 -3.76 -2.64
CA SER A 170 9.20 -3.18 -3.38
C SER A 170 7.86 -3.33 -2.63
N ASN A 171 7.63 -4.48 -1.99
CA ASN A 171 6.44 -4.74 -1.18
C ASN A 171 6.44 -3.90 0.09
N TYR A 172 7.61 -3.76 0.71
CA TYR A 172 7.77 -2.96 1.92
C TYR A 172 7.44 -1.49 1.67
N ILE A 173 7.95 -0.89 0.60
CA ILE A 173 7.65 0.50 0.22
C ILE A 173 6.15 0.69 -0.02
N ARG A 174 5.50 -0.23 -0.73
CA ARG A 174 4.05 -0.16 -1.01
C ARG A 174 3.21 -0.16 0.26
N LYS A 175 3.60 -0.96 1.28
CA LYS A 175 2.86 -1.05 2.56
C LYS A 175 3.10 0.13 3.50
N SER A 176 4.29 0.72 3.46
CA SER A 176 4.75 1.68 4.47
C SER A 176 4.60 3.16 4.07
N ASN A 177 4.07 3.46 2.87
CA ASN A 177 3.95 4.82 2.30
C ASN A 177 5.25 5.64 2.31
N LEU A 178 6.41 4.98 2.43
CA LEU A 178 7.72 5.62 2.49
C LEU A 178 8.19 6.20 1.13
N GLY A 179 7.47 5.95 0.05
CA GLY A 179 7.82 6.40 -1.30
C GLY A 179 7.89 7.94 -1.47
N MET A 180 7.33 8.70 -0.52
CA MET A 180 7.46 10.16 -0.48
C MET A 180 8.85 10.63 -0.02
N ILE A 181 9.61 9.77 0.68
CA ILE A 181 10.96 10.10 1.14
C ILE A 181 11.91 10.06 -0.04
N ARG A 182 12.60 11.18 -0.30
CA ARG A 182 13.50 11.37 -1.45
C ARG A 182 14.49 10.21 -1.64
N ILE A 183 15.17 9.80 -0.57
CA ILE A 183 16.16 8.71 -0.62
C ILE A 183 15.51 7.42 -1.15
N ILE A 184 14.36 7.04 -0.59
CA ILE A 184 13.65 5.80 -0.97
C ILE A 184 13.13 5.91 -2.41
N ARG A 185 12.65 7.09 -2.81
CA ARG A 185 12.21 7.36 -4.18
C ARG A 185 13.34 7.21 -5.19
N ASP A 186 14.51 7.79 -4.92
CA ASP A 186 15.65 7.73 -5.82
C ASP A 186 16.14 6.27 -5.96
N TYR A 187 16.18 5.51 -4.85
CA TYR A 187 16.48 4.08 -4.88
C TYR A 187 15.39 3.21 -5.54
N SER A 188 14.12 3.63 -5.54
CA SER A 188 13.07 2.89 -6.24
C SER A 188 13.28 2.84 -7.76
N GLN A 189 13.89 3.88 -8.34
CA GLN A 189 14.28 3.89 -9.74
C GLN A 189 15.45 2.94 -9.99
N PHE A 190 16.45 2.95 -9.10
CA PHE A 190 17.59 2.05 -9.16
C PHE A 190 17.17 0.57 -9.04
N THR A 191 16.27 0.23 -8.12
CA THR A 191 15.77 -1.14 -7.99
C THR A 191 15.00 -1.59 -9.22
N THR A 192 14.28 -0.69 -9.90
CA THR A 192 13.63 -1.00 -11.18
C THR A 192 14.65 -1.35 -12.27
N ILE A 193 15.80 -0.66 -12.31
CA ILE A 193 16.90 -0.97 -13.24
C ILE A 193 17.53 -2.34 -12.89
N LEU A 194 17.77 -2.61 -11.62
CA LEU A 194 18.30 -3.89 -11.17
C LEU A 194 17.35 -5.06 -11.48
N MET A 195 16.04 -4.89 -11.27
CA MET A 195 15.05 -5.90 -11.67
C MET A 195 15.14 -6.23 -13.16
N LYS A 196 15.32 -5.21 -14.02
CA LYS A 196 15.53 -5.43 -15.47
C LYS A 196 16.84 -6.18 -15.77
N ARG A 197 17.93 -5.90 -15.04
CA ARG A 197 19.20 -6.65 -15.17
C ARG A 197 19.02 -8.12 -14.74
N CYS A 198 18.31 -8.39 -13.66
CA CYS A 198 17.98 -9.76 -13.27
C CYS A 198 17.16 -10.46 -14.36
N ASP A 199 16.15 -9.78 -14.92
CA ASP A 199 15.33 -10.30 -16.02
C ASP A 199 16.17 -10.66 -17.26
N THR A 200 17.13 -9.81 -17.66
CA THR A 200 17.98 -10.12 -18.83
C THR A 200 18.87 -11.34 -18.60
N VAL A 201 19.43 -11.48 -17.39
CA VAL A 201 20.21 -12.67 -17.01
C VAL A 201 19.30 -13.91 -17.03
N ILE A 202 18.11 -13.85 -16.44
CA ILE A 202 17.15 -14.96 -16.43
C ILE A 202 16.81 -15.38 -17.87
N GLN A 203 16.50 -14.44 -18.75
CA GLN A 203 16.16 -14.73 -20.15
C GLN A 203 17.34 -15.36 -20.92
N TYR A 204 18.55 -14.84 -20.73
CA TYR A 204 19.75 -15.37 -21.37
C TYR A 204 20.04 -16.80 -20.88
N GLN A 205 19.98 -17.04 -19.57
CA GLN A 205 20.23 -18.36 -18.99
C GLN A 205 19.12 -19.35 -19.36
N THR A 206 17.86 -18.93 -19.40
CA THR A 206 16.75 -19.75 -19.92
C THR A 206 17.04 -20.21 -21.34
N LYS A 207 17.49 -19.31 -22.23
CA LYS A 207 17.88 -19.68 -23.60
C LYS A 207 19.07 -20.62 -23.65
N ASN A 208 20.07 -20.45 -22.78
CA ASN A 208 21.22 -21.35 -22.72
C ASN A 208 20.83 -22.75 -22.23
N LEU A 209 19.98 -22.83 -21.21
CA LEU A 209 19.42 -24.08 -20.72
C LEU A 209 18.66 -24.86 -21.80
N LEU A 210 18.04 -24.14 -22.75
CA LEU A 210 17.34 -24.73 -23.89
C LEU A 210 18.25 -25.07 -25.08
N LYS A 211 19.41 -24.41 -25.22
CA LYS A 211 20.36 -24.58 -26.34
C LYS A 211 21.30 -25.76 -26.15
N PHE A 212 21.75 -25.99 -24.92
CA PHE A 212 22.55 -27.18 -24.66
C PHE A 212 21.60 -28.38 -24.72
N PRO A 213 21.96 -29.44 -25.47
CA PRO A 213 21.20 -30.68 -25.39
C PRO A 213 21.13 -31.07 -23.92
N ILE A 214 20.15 -31.89 -23.56
CA ILE A 214 19.92 -32.41 -22.21
C ILE A 214 21.12 -33.26 -21.67
N GLN A 215 22.30 -33.15 -22.30
CA GLN A 215 23.58 -33.77 -22.03
C GLN A 215 24.33 -33.20 -20.81
N GLU A 216 24.24 -31.89 -20.49
CA GLU A 216 24.92 -31.36 -19.28
C GLU A 216 24.22 -31.81 -17.99
N TYR A 217 22.88 -31.84 -17.98
CA TYR A 217 22.07 -32.05 -16.77
C TYR A 217 21.80 -33.53 -16.44
N VAL A 218 22.24 -34.47 -17.29
CA VAL A 218 22.13 -35.92 -17.04
C VAL A 218 23.46 -36.58 -17.36
N ASN A 219 24.42 -36.36 -16.47
CA ASN A 219 25.64 -37.14 -16.42
C ASN A 219 25.43 -38.29 -15.40
N PRO A 220 25.35 -39.58 -15.81
CA PRO A 220 25.08 -40.69 -14.91
C PRO A 220 26.23 -40.98 -13.92
N ALA A 221 27.37 -40.29 -14.04
CA ALA A 221 28.55 -40.51 -13.20
C ALA A 221 28.56 -39.71 -11.88
N HIS A 222 27.62 -38.79 -11.66
CA HIS A 222 27.58 -37.95 -10.46
C HIS A 222 26.17 -37.91 -9.84
N ILE A 223 25.71 -39.07 -9.36
CA ILE A 223 24.70 -39.11 -8.28
C ILE A 223 25.44 -38.83 -6.98
N SER A 224 25.87 -37.58 -6.80
CA SER A 224 26.18 -37.06 -5.47
C SER A 224 25.10 -36.06 -5.11
N THR A 225 24.66 -36.10 -3.86
CA THR A 225 23.48 -35.47 -3.27
C THR A 225 23.48 -33.93 -3.27
N ASN A 226 24.25 -33.29 -4.16
CA ASN A 226 24.38 -31.85 -4.30
C ASN A 226 24.73 -31.47 -5.75
N ASN A 227 23.86 -31.78 -6.72
CA ASN A 227 24.03 -31.27 -8.08
C ASN A 227 23.84 -29.73 -8.09
N PRO A 228 24.88 -28.93 -8.42
CA PRO A 228 24.76 -27.48 -8.52
C PRO A 228 23.81 -27.06 -9.66
N GLU A 229 23.61 -27.95 -10.63
CA GLU A 229 22.76 -27.74 -11.80
C GLU A 229 21.26 -27.87 -11.50
N GLU A 230 20.86 -28.81 -10.63
CA GLU A 230 19.49 -28.92 -10.11
C GLU A 230 19.09 -27.64 -9.35
N LYS A 231 20.01 -27.14 -8.52
CA LYS A 231 19.82 -25.86 -7.82
C LYS A 231 19.78 -24.66 -8.77
N SER A 232 20.36 -24.77 -9.97
CA SER A 232 20.37 -23.69 -10.96
C SER A 232 18.98 -23.44 -11.55
N LEU A 233 18.28 -24.51 -11.94
CA LEU A 233 16.91 -24.43 -12.45
C LEU A 233 15.96 -23.89 -11.38
N PHE A 234 16.04 -24.42 -10.16
CA PHE A 234 15.30 -23.89 -9.02
C PHE A 234 15.56 -22.39 -8.81
N ASN A 235 16.82 -21.98 -8.75
CA ASN A 235 17.17 -20.59 -8.48
C ASN A 235 16.72 -19.64 -9.60
N ILE A 236 16.76 -20.06 -10.86
CA ILE A 236 16.26 -19.26 -11.99
C ILE A 236 14.74 -19.11 -11.94
N ILE A 237 14.00 -20.20 -11.70
CA ILE A 237 12.54 -20.17 -11.61
C ILE A 237 12.11 -19.37 -10.38
N SER A 238 12.74 -19.61 -9.22
CA SER A 238 12.47 -18.89 -7.97
C SER A 238 12.77 -17.39 -8.09
N ALA A 239 13.87 -17.02 -8.77
CA ALA A 239 14.18 -15.63 -9.09
C ALA A 239 13.11 -15.02 -10.01
N SER A 240 12.71 -15.74 -11.06
CA SER A 240 11.67 -15.27 -11.99
C SER A 240 10.33 -15.08 -11.29
N VAL A 241 9.92 -16.00 -10.43
CA VAL A 241 8.68 -15.90 -9.63
C VAL A 241 8.74 -14.71 -8.68
N SER A 242 9.92 -14.45 -8.11
CA SER A 242 10.13 -13.31 -7.22
C SER A 242 9.92 -11.97 -7.96
N LEU A 243 10.38 -11.87 -9.20
CA LEU A 243 10.24 -10.66 -10.02
C LEU A 243 8.85 -10.52 -10.63
N ASP A 244 8.38 -11.54 -11.36
CA ASP A 244 7.12 -11.52 -12.10
C ASP A 244 6.61 -12.95 -12.35
N ILE A 245 5.48 -13.27 -11.73
CA ILE A 245 4.87 -14.59 -11.84
C ILE A 245 4.41 -14.92 -13.26
N LYS A 246 3.95 -13.95 -14.04
CA LYS A 246 3.49 -14.18 -15.42
C LYS A 246 4.66 -14.58 -16.32
N LYS A 247 5.80 -13.90 -16.18
CA LYS A 247 7.02 -14.28 -16.91
C LYS A 247 7.53 -15.64 -16.48
N ALA A 248 7.43 -15.98 -15.19
CA ALA A 248 7.79 -17.30 -14.70
C ALA A 248 6.94 -18.41 -15.34
N THR A 249 5.62 -18.20 -15.46
CA THR A 249 4.73 -19.17 -16.13
C THR A 249 5.12 -19.41 -17.58
N ALA A 250 5.45 -18.35 -18.34
CA ALA A 250 5.90 -18.47 -19.72
C ALA A 250 7.25 -19.22 -19.85
N ILE A 251 8.16 -19.05 -18.89
CA ILE A 251 9.44 -19.78 -18.86
C ILE A 251 9.19 -21.28 -18.59
N ILE A 252 8.32 -21.60 -17.63
CA ILE A 252 7.95 -23.00 -17.32
C ILE A 252 7.31 -23.68 -18.54
N GLU A 253 6.39 -22.98 -19.22
CA GLU A 253 5.76 -23.47 -20.44
C GLU A 253 6.76 -23.69 -21.58
N LEU A 254 7.71 -22.76 -21.74
CA LEU A 254 8.78 -22.90 -22.72
C LEU A 254 9.66 -24.12 -22.44
N PHE A 255 10.04 -24.37 -21.18
CA PHE A 255 10.82 -25.55 -20.81
C PHE A 255 10.07 -26.85 -21.11
N TYR A 256 8.79 -26.91 -20.73
CA TYR A 256 7.96 -28.08 -20.96
C TYR A 256 7.78 -28.36 -22.46
N THR A 257 7.33 -27.36 -23.22
CA THR A 257 7.04 -27.49 -24.65
C THR A 257 8.31 -27.79 -25.45
N ALA A 258 9.46 -27.21 -25.10
CA ALA A 258 10.74 -27.53 -25.73
C ALA A 258 11.16 -28.98 -25.47
N SER A 259 11.01 -29.47 -24.24
CA SER A 259 11.34 -30.84 -23.85
C SER A 259 10.47 -31.87 -24.57
N SER A 260 9.14 -31.63 -24.63
CA SER A 260 8.19 -32.48 -25.34
C SER A 260 8.45 -32.48 -26.86
N LYS A 261 8.57 -31.30 -27.48
CA LYS A 261 8.86 -31.18 -28.93
C LYS A 261 10.20 -31.79 -29.32
N HIS A 262 11.23 -31.62 -28.51
CA HIS A 262 12.53 -32.25 -28.76
C HIS A 262 12.41 -33.78 -28.78
N SER A 263 11.72 -34.34 -27.78
CA SER A 263 11.50 -35.78 -27.63
C SER A 263 10.76 -36.39 -28.81
N VAL A 264 9.66 -35.76 -29.23
CA VAL A 264 8.89 -36.19 -30.42
C VAL A 264 9.75 -36.12 -31.68
N ASN A 265 10.40 -34.98 -31.94
CA ASN A 265 11.21 -34.80 -33.15
C ASN A 265 12.42 -35.75 -33.22
N LEU A 266 13.04 -36.05 -32.08
CA LEU A 266 14.16 -36.98 -31.98
C LEU A 266 13.75 -38.38 -32.42
N ILE A 267 12.58 -38.86 -31.98
CA ILE A 267 12.07 -40.17 -32.39
C ILE A 267 11.63 -40.13 -33.85
N LEU A 268 10.80 -39.16 -34.25
CA LEU A 268 10.25 -39.08 -35.62
C LEU A 268 11.34 -39.05 -36.69
N ARG A 269 12.41 -38.27 -36.49
CA ARG A 269 13.55 -38.21 -37.45
C ARG A 269 14.33 -39.52 -37.56
N ASN A 270 14.29 -40.36 -36.52
CA ASN A 270 15.05 -41.60 -36.44
C ASN A 270 14.20 -42.86 -36.63
N LEU A 271 12.90 -42.74 -36.92
CA LEU A 271 12.01 -43.89 -37.19
C LEU A 271 12.48 -44.75 -38.38
N ASN A 272 13.11 -44.11 -39.37
CA ASN A 272 13.67 -44.82 -40.53
C ASN A 272 14.97 -45.58 -40.19
N ASN A 273 15.61 -45.26 -39.06
CA ASN A 273 16.86 -45.84 -38.63
C ASN A 273 16.63 -46.96 -37.61
N THR A 274 16.07 -48.08 -38.08
CA THR A 274 15.57 -49.17 -37.22
C THR A 274 16.65 -49.77 -36.31
N LYS A 275 17.92 -49.75 -36.71
CA LYS A 275 19.05 -50.27 -35.89
C LYS A 275 19.37 -49.39 -34.67
N TYR A 276 19.22 -48.07 -34.79
CA TYR A 276 19.58 -47.12 -33.74
C TYR A 276 18.36 -46.55 -32.99
N LEU A 277 17.14 -46.95 -33.38
CA LEU A 277 15.90 -46.52 -32.74
C LEU A 277 15.85 -46.84 -31.22
N PRO A 278 16.23 -48.04 -30.73
CA PRO A 278 16.21 -48.29 -29.28
C PRO A 278 17.14 -47.38 -28.46
N PRO A 279 18.41 -47.10 -28.88
CA PRO A 279 19.24 -46.06 -28.27
C PRO A 279 18.60 -44.65 -28.27
N TYR A 280 17.90 -44.25 -29.34
CA TYR A 280 17.21 -42.97 -29.38
C TYR A 280 16.03 -42.92 -28.40
N ILE A 281 15.28 -44.01 -28.23
CA ILE A 281 14.25 -44.13 -27.20
C ILE A 281 14.87 -43.98 -25.82
N ARG A 282 16.00 -44.63 -25.53
CA ARG A 282 16.69 -44.47 -24.25
C ARG A 282 17.12 -43.02 -23.98
N SER A 283 17.44 -42.26 -25.02
CA SER A 283 17.81 -40.85 -24.86
C SER A 283 16.67 -39.94 -24.36
N LEU A 284 15.42 -40.39 -24.42
CA LEU A 284 14.25 -39.71 -23.84
C LEU A 284 14.24 -39.70 -22.30
N GLU A 285 15.12 -40.48 -21.66
CA GLU A 285 15.24 -40.51 -20.19
C GLU A 285 15.57 -39.13 -19.64
N ARG A 286 16.38 -38.38 -20.38
CA ARG A 286 16.90 -37.08 -19.95
C ARG A 286 15.81 -35.99 -19.94
N PRO A 287 15.06 -35.78 -21.05
CA PRO A 287 13.87 -34.92 -21.03
C PRO A 287 12.88 -35.26 -19.91
N ALA A 288 12.61 -36.56 -19.68
CA ALA A 288 11.67 -37.00 -18.65
C ALA A 288 12.17 -36.65 -17.24
N LYS A 289 13.46 -36.86 -16.95
CA LYS A 289 14.09 -36.45 -15.69
C LYS A 289 14.05 -34.94 -15.46
N LEU A 290 14.29 -34.14 -16.50
CA LEU A 290 14.18 -32.68 -16.41
C LEU A 290 12.76 -32.24 -16.03
N VAL A 291 11.73 -32.83 -16.66
CA VAL A 291 10.32 -32.52 -16.35
C VAL A 291 9.96 -32.93 -14.92
N SER A 292 10.44 -34.09 -14.45
CA SER A 292 10.27 -34.50 -13.04
C SER A 292 10.92 -33.52 -12.06
N GLN A 293 12.16 -33.10 -12.34
CA GLN A 293 12.87 -32.10 -11.54
C GLN A 293 12.12 -30.77 -11.53
N LEU A 294 11.65 -30.30 -12.69
CA LEU A 294 10.84 -29.09 -12.79
C LEU A 294 9.62 -29.16 -11.87
N GLU A 295 8.85 -30.25 -11.90
CA GLU A 295 7.69 -30.46 -11.02
C GLU A 295 8.07 -30.41 -9.53
N LYS A 296 9.18 -31.07 -9.15
CA LYS A 296 9.69 -31.05 -7.78
C LYS A 296 10.05 -29.63 -7.33
N GLU A 297 10.74 -28.87 -8.18
CA GLU A 297 11.13 -27.49 -7.85
C GLU A 297 9.91 -26.57 -7.75
N LEU A 298 8.88 -26.75 -8.59
CA LEU A 298 7.62 -26.00 -8.49
C LEU A 298 6.88 -26.28 -7.18
N LYS A 299 6.93 -27.51 -6.67
CA LYS A 299 6.35 -27.86 -5.36
C LYS A 299 7.19 -27.31 -4.20
N ALA A 300 8.50 -27.16 -4.38
CA ALA A 300 9.41 -26.63 -3.36
C ALA A 300 9.31 -25.11 -3.17
N ILE A 301 8.96 -24.35 -4.21
CA ILE A 301 8.80 -22.89 -4.14
C ILE A 301 7.55 -22.53 -3.35
N LYS A 302 7.72 -21.85 -2.20
CA LYS A 302 6.63 -21.31 -1.38
C LYS A 302 6.25 -19.90 -1.81
N MET A 303 4.94 -19.62 -1.89
CA MET A 303 4.41 -18.29 -2.17
C MET A 303 4.22 -17.47 -0.88
N ASN A 304 3.92 -16.17 -1.04
CA ASN A 304 3.84 -15.14 0.01
C ASN A 304 3.10 -15.58 1.29
N ASP A 305 2.09 -16.44 1.15
CA ASP A 305 1.41 -17.10 2.26
C ASP A 305 1.97 -18.51 2.37
N ALA A 306 2.67 -18.79 3.48
CA ALA A 306 3.49 -19.97 3.70
C ALA A 306 2.77 -21.34 3.53
N SER A 307 1.46 -21.33 3.28
CA SER A 307 0.58 -22.49 3.08
C SER A 307 0.43 -22.95 1.62
N THR A 308 0.68 -22.09 0.62
CA THR A 308 0.49 -22.43 -0.80
C THR A 308 1.82 -22.54 -1.55
N SER A 309 2.08 -23.72 -2.13
CA SER A 309 3.18 -23.91 -3.08
C SER A 309 2.87 -23.19 -4.40
N LEU A 310 3.93 -22.84 -5.15
CA LEU A 310 3.77 -22.31 -6.50
C LEU A 310 2.96 -23.28 -7.37
N TRP A 311 3.18 -24.59 -7.21
CA TRP A 311 2.37 -25.62 -7.86
C TRP A 311 0.87 -25.41 -7.62
N ASN A 312 0.44 -25.26 -6.37
CA ASN A 312 -0.98 -25.05 -6.05
C ASN A 312 -1.51 -23.71 -6.58
N PHE A 313 -0.70 -22.65 -6.48
CA PHE A 313 -1.07 -21.35 -7.05
C PHE A 313 -1.30 -21.42 -8.56
N LEU A 314 -0.45 -22.16 -9.29
CA LEU A 314 -0.60 -22.35 -10.74
C LEU A 314 -1.81 -23.19 -11.12
N LEU A 315 -2.37 -23.98 -10.20
CA LEU A 315 -3.59 -24.77 -10.42
C LEU A 315 -4.87 -23.94 -10.30
N ASP A 316 -4.85 -22.92 -9.43
CA ASP A 316 -6.02 -22.10 -9.13
C ASP A 316 -6.20 -20.93 -10.11
N ASP A 317 -5.11 -20.50 -10.74
CA ASP A 317 -5.03 -19.27 -11.52
C ASP A 317 -4.92 -19.59 -13.03
N GLU A 318 -5.77 -18.97 -13.86
CA GLU A 318 -5.81 -19.09 -15.35
C GLU A 318 -4.53 -18.70 -16.15
N PRO A 319 -3.45 -18.09 -15.62
CA PRO A 319 -2.25 -17.79 -16.41
C PRO A 319 -1.51 -19.02 -16.95
N PHE A 320 -1.70 -20.22 -16.36
CA PHE A 320 -1.00 -21.43 -16.78
C PHE A 320 -1.83 -22.21 -17.81
N VAL A 321 -1.84 -21.72 -19.05
CA VAL A 321 -2.61 -22.28 -20.19
C VAL A 321 -2.27 -23.75 -20.48
N LEU A 322 -1.11 -24.23 -20.01
CA LEU A 322 -0.72 -25.62 -20.16
C LEU A 322 -1.62 -26.60 -19.40
N LEU A 323 -2.34 -26.21 -18.34
CA LEU A 323 -3.10 -27.15 -17.51
C LEU A 323 -4.40 -26.51 -16.99
N THR A 324 -5.54 -26.93 -17.52
CA THR A 324 -6.85 -26.61 -16.90
C THR A 324 -7.04 -27.45 -15.63
N ARG A 325 -7.73 -26.89 -14.62
CA ARG A 325 -8.03 -27.54 -13.33
C ARG A 325 -8.61 -28.96 -13.48
N ASP A 326 -9.44 -29.20 -14.50
CA ASP A 326 -10.03 -30.51 -14.83
C ASP A 326 -9.02 -31.58 -15.30
N GLU A 327 -7.83 -31.21 -15.78
CA GLU A 327 -6.77 -32.16 -16.19
C GLU A 327 -5.82 -32.54 -15.03
N MET A 328 -5.81 -31.79 -13.93
CA MET A 328 -4.69 -31.82 -12.95
C MET A 328 -5.01 -32.35 -11.57
N GLU A 329 -6.28 -32.62 -11.21
CA GLU A 329 -6.59 -33.19 -9.88
C GLU A 329 -5.96 -34.58 -9.66
N ASN A 330 -5.45 -35.26 -10.71
CA ASN A 330 -4.81 -36.58 -10.61
C ASN A 330 -3.61 -36.85 -11.56
N ILE A 331 -3.07 -35.85 -12.27
CA ILE A 331 -2.04 -36.05 -13.32
C ILE A 331 -0.76 -35.28 -12.94
N SER A 332 0.41 -35.91 -12.96
CA SER A 332 1.70 -35.23 -12.78
C SER A 332 2.17 -34.55 -14.07
N LEU A 333 3.10 -33.59 -13.99
CA LEU A 333 3.69 -32.96 -15.19
C LEU A 333 4.40 -34.01 -16.05
N LEU A 334 4.99 -35.01 -15.40
CA LEU A 334 5.59 -36.17 -16.03
C LEU A 334 4.55 -37.04 -16.76
N ASP A 335 3.36 -37.24 -16.19
CA ASP A 335 2.28 -38.00 -16.85
C ASP A 335 1.83 -37.29 -18.12
N LYS A 336 1.64 -35.96 -18.08
CA LYS A 336 1.29 -35.18 -19.28
C LYS A 336 2.41 -35.25 -20.33
N PHE A 337 3.67 -35.14 -19.91
CA PHE A 337 4.82 -35.26 -20.81
C PHE A 337 4.79 -36.58 -21.60
N TRP A 338 4.59 -37.72 -20.94
CA TRP A 338 4.53 -39.01 -21.64
C TRP A 338 3.31 -39.13 -22.55
N ARG A 339 2.15 -38.56 -22.19
CA ARG A 339 0.96 -38.52 -23.05
C ARG A 339 1.21 -37.70 -24.32
N ASP A 340 1.75 -36.49 -24.19
CA ASP A 340 2.03 -35.60 -25.32
C ASP A 340 3.07 -36.19 -26.27
N VAL A 341 4.12 -36.80 -25.70
CA VAL A 341 5.15 -37.49 -26.49
C VAL A 341 4.58 -38.70 -27.22
N ALA A 342 3.75 -39.51 -26.55
CA ALA A 342 3.08 -40.66 -27.16
C ALA A 342 2.17 -40.23 -28.33
N LEU A 343 1.28 -39.25 -28.11
CA LEU A 343 0.38 -38.71 -29.14
C LEU A 343 1.17 -38.11 -30.32
N GLY A 344 2.25 -37.38 -30.04
CA GLY A 344 3.13 -36.82 -31.07
C GLY A 344 3.78 -37.90 -31.94
N ILE A 345 4.29 -38.97 -31.32
CA ILE A 345 4.95 -40.07 -32.04
C ILE A 345 3.94 -40.92 -32.83
N ASP A 346 2.78 -41.23 -32.25
CA ASP A 346 1.73 -42.05 -32.90
C ASP A 346 1.32 -41.49 -34.26
N SER A 347 1.21 -40.16 -34.38
CA SER A 347 0.90 -39.49 -35.64
C SER A 347 1.92 -39.80 -36.76
N GLY A 348 3.22 -39.75 -36.44
CA GLY A 348 4.28 -40.02 -37.42
C GLY A 348 4.47 -41.51 -37.69
N VAL A 349 4.26 -42.37 -36.69
CA VAL A 349 4.27 -43.83 -36.89
C VAL A 349 3.13 -44.26 -37.82
N LYS A 350 1.92 -43.72 -37.65
CA LYS A 350 0.79 -43.95 -38.56
C LYS A 350 1.11 -43.57 -40.00
N GLU A 351 1.78 -42.44 -40.23
CA GLU A 351 2.16 -42.00 -41.56
C GLU A 351 3.11 -43.01 -42.25
N ILE A 352 4.11 -43.51 -41.53
CA ILE A 352 5.06 -44.51 -42.04
C ILE A 352 4.36 -45.85 -42.31
N VAL A 353 3.45 -46.28 -41.43
CA VAL A 353 2.69 -47.53 -41.59
C VAL A 353 1.74 -47.47 -42.78
N ASN A 354 1.10 -46.32 -43.01
CA ASN A 354 0.22 -46.08 -44.15
C ASN A 354 0.98 -46.09 -45.48
N LYS A 355 2.17 -45.45 -45.53
CA LYS A 355 3.08 -45.51 -46.69
C LYS A 355 3.54 -46.94 -47.00
N GLY A 356 3.65 -47.79 -45.97
CA GLY A 356 4.09 -49.17 -46.11
C GLY A 356 5.56 -49.29 -46.53
N GLY A 357 6.00 -50.51 -46.84
CA GLY A 357 7.33 -50.79 -47.39
C GLY A 357 8.31 -51.49 -46.43
N PRO A 358 9.59 -51.62 -46.81
CA PRO A 358 10.60 -52.40 -46.09
C PRO A 358 10.85 -51.93 -44.65
N ILE A 359 10.70 -50.63 -44.40
CA ILE A 359 10.90 -50.00 -43.08
C ILE A 359 9.90 -50.56 -42.06
N VAL A 360 8.62 -50.73 -42.44
CA VAL A 360 7.57 -51.29 -41.57
C VAL A 360 7.89 -52.74 -41.19
N ASN A 361 8.42 -53.53 -42.12
CA ASN A 361 8.83 -54.91 -41.84
C ASN A 361 10.03 -54.97 -40.88
N SER A 362 10.99 -54.07 -41.04
CA SER A 362 12.13 -53.94 -40.11
C SER A 362 11.68 -53.47 -38.71
N LEU A 363 10.72 -52.55 -38.62
CA LEU A 363 10.13 -52.11 -37.35
C LEU A 363 9.37 -53.24 -36.64
N LYS A 364 8.61 -54.05 -37.39
CA LYS A 364 7.93 -55.25 -36.85
C LYS A 364 8.90 -56.27 -36.24
N LYS A 365 10.10 -56.43 -36.82
CA LYS A 365 11.13 -57.33 -36.27
C LYS A 365 11.72 -56.83 -34.94
N ILE A 366 11.82 -55.50 -34.76
CA ILE A 366 12.42 -54.88 -33.56
C ILE A 366 11.35 -54.54 -32.50
N LYS A 367 10.06 -54.70 -32.82
CA LYS A 367 8.93 -54.52 -31.90
C LYS A 367 9.16 -55.03 -30.46
N PRO A 368 9.53 -56.29 -30.18
CA PRO A 368 9.69 -56.77 -28.81
C PRO A 368 10.82 -56.04 -28.06
N GLN A 369 11.86 -55.62 -28.77
CA GLN A 369 12.96 -54.84 -28.18
C GLN A 369 12.52 -53.40 -27.85
N LEU A 370 11.70 -52.77 -28.71
CA LEU A 370 11.14 -51.44 -28.45
C LEU A 370 10.17 -51.46 -27.26
N GLU A 371 9.31 -52.48 -27.16
CA GLU A 371 8.38 -52.63 -26.04
C GLU A 371 9.13 -52.72 -24.70
N LEU A 372 10.20 -53.52 -24.66
CA LEU A 372 11.04 -53.66 -23.47
C LEU A 372 11.74 -52.35 -23.10
N GLU A 373 12.35 -51.66 -24.04
CA GLU A 373 13.09 -50.41 -23.79
C GLU A 373 12.15 -49.26 -23.37
N VAL A 374 11.00 -49.11 -24.03
CA VAL A 374 9.99 -48.11 -23.65
C VAL A 374 9.43 -48.40 -22.26
N THR A 375 9.12 -49.67 -21.97
CA THR A 375 8.58 -50.05 -20.65
C THR A 375 9.59 -49.76 -19.54
N LYS A 376 10.86 -50.12 -19.74
CA LYS A 376 11.93 -49.83 -18.79
C LYS A 376 12.09 -48.33 -18.57
N LEU A 377 12.14 -47.56 -19.64
CA LEU A 377 12.34 -46.11 -19.63
C LEU A 377 11.22 -45.36 -18.90
N VAL A 378 9.96 -45.64 -19.27
CA VAL A 378 8.82 -44.96 -18.64
C VAL A 378 8.77 -45.36 -17.17
N THR A 379 8.96 -46.64 -16.84
CA THR A 379 8.95 -47.09 -15.44
C THR A 379 10.09 -46.48 -14.63
N SER A 380 11.31 -46.38 -15.18
CA SER A 380 12.45 -45.77 -14.50
C SER A 380 12.27 -44.27 -14.27
N SER A 381 11.54 -43.58 -15.15
CA SER A 381 11.21 -42.16 -14.94
C SER A 381 10.32 -41.90 -13.71
N TYR A 382 9.62 -42.93 -13.22
CA TYR A 382 8.77 -42.86 -12.01
C TYR A 382 9.42 -43.48 -10.76
N GLU A 383 10.65 -43.99 -10.81
CA GLU A 383 11.28 -44.67 -9.66
C GLU A 383 11.35 -43.76 -8.41
N GLU A 384 11.47 -42.45 -8.60
CA GLU A 384 11.46 -41.44 -7.51
C GLU A 384 10.08 -41.24 -6.85
N TYR A 385 8.99 -41.62 -7.51
CA TYR A 385 7.60 -41.50 -7.02
C TYR A 385 7.01 -42.81 -6.48
N GLY A 386 7.86 -43.85 -6.35
CA GLY A 386 7.46 -45.22 -6.04
C GLY A 386 7.11 -45.99 -7.31
N SER A 387 7.61 -47.24 -7.44
CA SER A 387 7.46 -48.05 -8.66
C SER A 387 5.99 -48.34 -8.98
N GLN A 388 5.40 -47.57 -9.89
CA GLN A 388 4.03 -47.78 -10.36
C GLN A 388 4.02 -48.60 -11.65
N LYS A 389 4.24 -49.92 -11.52
CA LYS A 389 4.07 -50.85 -12.64
C LYS A 389 2.62 -50.75 -13.17
N GLY A 390 2.46 -50.46 -14.46
CA GLY A 390 1.17 -50.56 -15.14
C GLY A 390 0.40 -49.25 -15.37
N LYS A 391 1.05 -48.09 -15.21
CA LYS A 391 0.48 -46.79 -15.58
C LYS A 391 -0.01 -46.74 -17.04
N ILE A 392 -1.05 -45.95 -17.27
CA ILE A 392 -1.70 -45.76 -18.58
C ILE A 392 -0.68 -45.19 -19.58
N GLU A 393 0.19 -44.31 -19.11
CA GLU A 393 1.24 -43.62 -19.86
C GLU A 393 2.24 -44.61 -20.47
N THR A 394 2.62 -45.66 -19.74
CA THR A 394 3.48 -46.74 -20.26
C THR A 394 2.80 -47.47 -21.40
N ARG A 395 1.51 -47.80 -21.27
CA ARG A 395 0.74 -48.46 -22.33
C ARG A 395 0.56 -47.54 -23.54
N MET A 396 0.29 -46.26 -23.32
CA MET A 396 0.16 -45.25 -24.38
C MET A 396 1.46 -45.11 -25.17
N MET A 397 2.60 -44.98 -24.50
CA MET A 397 3.89 -44.83 -25.15
C MET A 397 4.28 -46.10 -25.92
N VAL A 398 4.07 -47.28 -25.33
CA VAL A 398 4.30 -48.56 -26.02
C VAL A 398 3.45 -48.64 -27.29
N ASN A 399 2.14 -48.43 -27.17
CA ASN A 399 1.23 -48.50 -28.31
C ASN A 399 1.58 -47.48 -29.40
N SER A 400 1.98 -46.26 -29.02
CA SER A 400 2.33 -45.20 -29.97
C SER A 400 3.57 -45.51 -30.79
N VAL A 401 4.54 -46.24 -30.20
CA VAL A 401 5.79 -46.62 -30.87
C VAL A 401 5.67 -47.93 -31.64
N THR A 402 4.75 -48.85 -31.25
CA THR A 402 4.73 -50.24 -31.76
C THR A 402 3.48 -50.63 -32.55
N ASN A 403 2.53 -49.71 -32.71
CA ASN A 403 1.34 -49.90 -33.53
C ASN A 403 1.68 -49.87 -35.03
N PHE A 404 2.26 -50.97 -35.53
CA PHE A 404 2.66 -51.17 -36.92
C PHE A 404 1.62 -51.89 -37.78
N GLU A 405 0.39 -51.99 -37.29
CA GLU A 405 -0.72 -52.58 -38.00
C GLU A 405 -1.43 -51.51 -38.84
N ARG A 406 -1.71 -51.81 -40.11
CA ARG A 406 -2.55 -50.92 -40.93
C ARG A 406 -3.94 -50.91 -40.32
N ARG A 407 -4.36 -49.76 -39.80
CA ARG A 407 -5.78 -49.55 -39.50
C ARG A 407 -6.50 -49.46 -40.84
N LYS A 408 -7.49 -50.33 -41.05
CA LYS A 408 -8.36 -50.28 -42.23
C LYS A 408 -9.14 -48.98 -42.27
#